data_AF-A0AAN8ZZB9-F1
#
_entry.id   AF-A0AAN8ZZB9-F1
#
_cell.length_a   1.000
_cell.length_b   1.000
_cell.length_c   1.000
_cell.angle_alpha   90.00
_cell.angle_beta   90.00
_cell.angle_gamma   90.00
#
_symmetry.space_group_name_H-M   'P 1'
#
loop_
_entity.id
_entity.type
_entity.pdbx_description
1 polymer ?
#
loop_
_entity_poly.entity_id
_entity_poly.type
_entity_poly.pdbx_seq_one_letter_code
_entity_poly.pdbx_strand_id
1 'polypeptide(L)' 'MSLAEGKVIVALEGGYNLSTISYCMTMCAKALLGDPMPPLPPGLIPSQSAIEAITNVVATHRKYWSSLDFK' A
#
# COMPACT_ATOMS: atom_id res chain seq x y z
N MET A 1 -4.18 -12.52 3.62
CA MET A 1 -4.16 -11.98 2.23
C MET A 1 -5.43 -12.44 1.53
N SER A 2 -6.25 -11.52 1.00
CA SER A 2 -7.62 -11.82 0.50
C SER A 2 -7.74 -11.93 -1.02
N LEU A 3 -6.76 -11.44 -1.78
CA LEU A 3 -6.77 -11.44 -3.25
C LEU A 3 -5.98 -12.64 -3.80
N ALA A 4 -6.39 -13.14 -4.97
CA ALA A 4 -5.72 -14.21 -5.71
C ALA A 4 -5.37 -15.44 -4.85
N GLU A 5 -6.24 -15.80 -3.90
CA GLU A 5 -6.02 -16.91 -2.94
C GLU A 5 -4.69 -16.78 -2.16
N GLY A 6 -4.18 -15.56 -1.96
CA GLY A 6 -2.92 -15.31 -1.26
C GLY A 6 -1.66 -15.62 -2.07
N LYS A 7 -1.78 -15.96 -3.36
CA LYS A 7 -0.64 -16.20 -4.26
C LYS A 7 0.01 -14.86 -4.62
N VAL A 8 1.00 -14.44 -3.83
CA VAL A 8 1.71 -13.16 -3.97
C VAL A 8 3.21 -13.39 -4.08
N ILE A 9 3.85 -12.71 -5.02
CA ILE A 9 5.31 -12.62 -5.15
C ILE A 9 5.70 -11.15 -4.95
N VAL A 10 6.72 -10.91 -4.11
CA VAL A 10 7.31 -9.59 -3.90
C VAL A 10 8.72 -9.59 -4.50
N ALA A 11 9.01 -8.62 -5.36
CA ALA A 11 10.32 -8.40 -5.94
C ALA A 11 10.91 -7.07 -5.42
N LEU A 12 12.18 -7.09 -5.02
CA LEU A 12 12.86 -5.89 -4.54
C LEU A 12 13.25 -5.00 -5.73
N GLU A 13 12.91 -3.72 -5.63
CA GLU A 13 13.27 -2.70 -6.61
C GLU A 13 14.35 -1.76 -6.03
N GLY A 14 14.01 -0.50 -5.77
CA GLY A 14 14.91 0.48 -5.17
C GLY A 14 14.91 0.48 -3.63
N GLY A 15 15.86 1.22 -3.06
CA GLY A 15 16.02 1.36 -1.61
C GLY A 15 17.44 1.76 -1.26
N TYR A 16 17.70 3.06 -1.19
CA TYR A 16 19.06 3.59 -1.13
C TYR A 16 19.58 3.82 0.29
N ASN A 17 18.69 3.70 1.29
CA ASN A 17 19.08 3.67 2.71
C ASN A 17 19.08 2.21 3.18
N LEU A 18 20.27 1.67 3.45
CA LEU A 18 20.46 0.25 3.80
C LEU A 18 19.67 -0.17 5.04
N SER A 19 19.62 0.69 6.07
CA SER A 19 18.88 0.40 7.29
C SER A 19 17.38 0.36 7.03
N THR A 20 16.86 1.35 6.31
CA THR A 20 15.43 1.43 5.98
C THR A 20 15.00 0.26 5.09
N ILE A 21 15.74 -0.05 4.03
CA ILE A 21 15.33 -1.10 3.09
C ILE A 21 15.36 -2.48 3.74
N SER A 22 16.36 -2.76 4.60
CA SER A 22 16.43 -4.02 5.35
C SER A 22 15.27 -4.16 6.33
N TYR A 23 14.93 -3.08 7.03
CA TYR A 23 13.78 -3.07 7.94
C TYR A 23 12.45 -3.26 7.19
N CYS A 24 12.22 -2.52 6.11
CA CYS A 24 11.02 -2.63 5.28
C CYS A 24 10.85 -4.04 4.71
N MET A 25 11.91 -4.64 4.16
CA MET A 25 11.83 -6.00 3.62
C MET A 25 11.58 -7.05 4.71
N THR A 26 12.14 -6.85 5.91
CA THR A 26 11.83 -7.69 7.07
C THR A 26 10.34 -7.63 7.41
N MET A 27 9.74 -6.44 7.39
CA MET A 27 8.30 -6.26 7.64
C MET A 27 7.44 -6.89 6.52
N CYS A 28 7.86 -6.80 5.26
CA CYS A 28 7.20 -7.51 4.16
C CYS A 28 7.25 -9.02 4.36
N ALA A 29 8.40 -9.58 4.74
CA ALA A 29 8.56 -11.01 5.00
C ALA A 29 7.65 -11.49 6.16
N LYS A 30 7.59 -10.73 7.26
CA LYS A 30 6.67 -11.00 8.38
C LYS A 30 5.21 -11.06 7.92
N ALA A 31 4.76 -10.07 7.15
CA ALA A 31 3.41 -10.06 6.60
C ALA A 31 3.13 -11.26 5.67
N LEU A 32 4.14 -11.67 4.88
CA LEU A 32 4.03 -12.84 4.01
C LEU A 32 3.92 -14.16 4.78
N LEU A 33 4.62 -14.27 5.91
CA LEU A 33 4.60 -15.42 6.81
C LEU A 33 3.35 -15.48 7.71
N GLY A 34 2.55 -14.42 7.74
CA GLY A 34 1.34 -14.33 8.55
C GLY A 34 1.57 -13.88 9.99
N ASP A 35 2.74 -13.29 10.28
CA ASP A 35 3.04 -12.73 11.60
C ASP A 35 2.09 -11.57 11.94
N PRO A 36 1.79 -11.34 13.23
CA PRO A 36 1.07 -10.15 13.65
C PRO A 36 1.89 -8.89 13.33
N MET A 37 1.27 -7.95 12.62
CA MET A 37 1.90 -6.69 12.25
C MET A 37 1.68 -5.63 13.33
N PRO A 38 2.69 -4.78 13.63
CA PRO A 38 2.54 -3.71 14.60
C PRO A 38 1.48 -2.70 14.13
N PRO A 39 0.69 -2.13 15.06
CA PRO A 39 -0.31 -1.14 14.71
C PRO A 39 0.37 0.14 14.21
N LEU A 40 -0.31 0.83 13.29
CA LEU A 40 0.09 2.18 12.90
C LEU A 40 -0.24 3.18 14.02
N PRO A 41 0.52 4.29 14.13
CA PRO A 41 0.17 5.39 15.01
C PRO A 41 -1.27 5.86 14.78
N PRO A 42 -2.03 6.19 15.83
CA PRO A 42 -3.36 6.75 15.67
C PRO A 42 -3.29 8.17 15.10
N GLY A 43 -4.38 8.63 14.48
CA GLY A 43 -4.52 10.01 14.01
C GLY A 43 -3.71 10.36 12.75
N LEU A 44 -3.24 9.36 12.00
CA LEU A 44 -2.62 9.61 10.70
C LEU A 44 -3.65 10.19 9.73
N ILE A 45 -3.37 11.40 9.26
CA ILE A 45 -4.14 12.07 8.20
C ILE A 45 -3.28 12.18 6.93
N PRO A 46 -3.86 11.94 5.74
CA PRO A 46 -3.13 12.17 4.50
C PRO A 46 -2.82 13.66 4.34
N SER A 47 -1.69 13.97 3.69
CA SER A 47 -1.38 15.36 3.33
C SER A 47 -2.35 15.86 2.26
N GLN A 48 -2.55 17.18 2.21
CA GLN A 48 -3.42 17.81 1.19
C GLN A 48 -3.01 17.42 -0.24
N SER A 49 -1.70 17.40 -0.52
CA SER A 49 -1.16 16.98 -1.82
C SER A 49 -1.50 15.50 -2.15
N ALA A 50 -1.49 14.60 -1.16
CA ALA A 50 -1.88 13.22 -1.38
C ALA A 50 -3.38 13.09 -1.69
N ILE A 51 -4.22 13.87 -0.99
CA ILE A 51 -5.67 13.91 -1.25
C ILE A 51 -5.94 14.38 -2.68
N GLU A 52 -5.30 15.45 -3.12
CA GLU A 52 -5.43 15.98 -4.48
C GLU A 52 -5.00 14.96 -5.54
N ALA A 53 -3.85 14.32 -5.34
CA ALA A 53 -3.35 13.29 -6.26
C ALA A 53 -4.32 12.11 -6.38
N ILE A 54 -4.82 11.58 -5.25
CA ILE A 54 -5.78 10.47 -5.25
C ILE A 54 -7.10 10.89 -5.93
N THR A 55 -7.59 12.11 -5.64
CA THR A 55 -8.83 12.63 -6.22
C THR A 55 -8.74 12.73 -7.74
N ASN A 56 -7.60 13.21 -8.25
CA ASN A 56 -7.33 13.28 -9.69
C ASN A 56 -7.32 11.89 -10.33
N VAL A 57 -6.64 10.92 -9.72
CA VAL A 57 -6.60 9.52 -10.20
C VAL A 57 -8.01 8.93 -10.24
N VAL A 58 -8.81 9.10 -9.19
CA VAL A 58 -10.21 8.64 -9.14
C VAL A 58 -11.02 9.26 -10.28
N ALA A 59 -10.93 10.58 -10.47
CA ALA A 59 -11.66 11.28 -11.53
C ALA A 59 -11.27 10.78 -12.93
N THR A 60 -9.98 10.54 -13.19
CA THR A 60 -9.49 10.01 -14.47
C THR A 60 -9.97 8.58 -14.73
N HIS A 61 -9.99 7.73 -13.69
CA HIS A 61 -10.22 6.30 -13.83
C HIS A 61 -11.67 5.83 -13.62
N ARG A 62 -12.56 6.65 -13.05
CA ARG A 62 -13.94 6.23 -12.70
C ARG A 62 -14.77 5.67 -13.86
N LYS A 63 -14.54 6.13 -15.09
CA LYS A 63 -15.25 5.63 -16.27
C LYS A 63 -14.87 4.20 -16.68
N TYR A 64 -13.73 3.69 -16.18
CA TYR A 64 -13.23 2.37 -16.51
C TYR A 64 -13.43 1.35 -15.38
N TRP A 65 -13.64 1.83 -14.15
CA TRP A 65 -13.69 0.98 -12.95
C TRP A 65 -14.93 1.30 -12.13
N SER A 66 -15.87 0.36 -12.06
CA SER A 66 -17.13 0.50 -11.31
C SER A 66 -16.92 0.71 -9.82
N SER A 67 -15.83 0.19 -9.25
CA SER A 67 -15.45 0.39 -7.84
C SER A 67 -15.09 1.84 -7.50
N LEU A 68 -14.87 2.69 -8.50
CA LEU A 68 -14.56 4.11 -8.34
C LEU A 68 -15.75 5.02 -8.70
N ASP A 69 -16.89 4.45 -9.11
CA ASP A 69 -18.10 5.20 -9.40
C ASP A 69 -18.96 5.35 -8.14
N PHE A 70 -18.48 6.21 -7.24
CA PHE A 70 -19.20 6.55 -6.01
C PHE A 70 -20.45 7.36 -6.38
N LYS A 71 -21.62 6.89 -5.93
CA LYS A 71 -22.90 7.60 -6.04
C LYS A 71 -23.04 8.65 -4.94
#